data_AF-A0A961DY56-F1
#
_entry.id   AF-A0A961DY56-F1
#
_cell.length_a   1.000
_cell.length_b   1.000
_cell.length_c   1.000
_cell.angle_alpha   90.00
_cell.angle_beta   90.00
_cell.angle_gamma   90.00
#
_symmetry.space_group_name_H-M   'P 1'
#
loop_
_entity.id
_entity.type
_entity.pdbx_description
1 polymer ?
#
loop_
_entity_poly.entity_id
_entity_poly.type
_entity_poly.pdbx_seq_one_letter_code
_entity_poly.pdbx_strand_id
1 'polypeptide(L)'
;MSDTPHPGIEQLLAQLRTEATAAIERLRSHHDRAAEHAAAAEAETRAYAAAYRDIRARGWFTAAQLRALGFPAPRTKPRRPKPGP
;
A
#
# COMPACT_ATOMS: atom_id res chain seq x y z
N MET A 1 -21.46 39.57 -27.82
CA MET A 1 -22.25 39.23 -26.62
C MET A 1 -22.34 37.72 -26.58
N SER A 2 -21.67 37.08 -25.63
CA SER A 2 -21.59 35.61 -25.57
C SER A 2 -22.77 35.07 -24.79
N ASP A 3 -23.87 34.76 -25.48
CA ASP A 3 -25.00 34.02 -24.91
C ASP A 3 -24.55 32.58 -24.70
N THR A 4 -24.01 32.29 -23.53
CA THR A 4 -23.67 30.92 -23.15
C THR A 4 -24.97 30.29 -22.63
N PRO A 5 -25.54 29.28 -23.32
CA PRO A 5 -26.74 28.63 -22.83
C PRO A 5 -26.44 28.00 -21.47
N HIS A 6 -27.10 28.51 -20.43
CA HIS A 6 -26.94 27.97 -19.09
C HIS A 6 -27.67 26.63 -19.06
N PRO A 7 -26.98 25.52 -18.73
CA PRO A 7 -27.63 24.23 -18.59
C PRO A 7 -28.73 24.34 -17.54
N GLY A 8 -29.90 23.79 -17.85
CA GLY A 8 -30.99 23.70 -16.88
C GLY A 8 -30.56 22.91 -15.65
N ILE A 9 -31.21 23.15 -14.52
CA ILE A 9 -30.89 22.51 -13.22
C ILE A 9 -30.79 20.98 -13.37
N GLU A 10 -31.68 20.34 -14.12
CA GLU A 10 -31.66 18.90 -14.40
C GLU A 10 -30.36 18.42 -15.06
N GLN A 11 -29.84 19.19 -16.02
CA GLN A 11 -28.60 18.86 -16.71
C GLN A 11 -27.39 18.98 -15.77
N LEU A 12 -27.38 20.01 -14.91
CA LEU A 12 -26.35 20.17 -13.88
C LEU A 12 -26.38 19.03 -12.86
N LEU A 13 -27.57 18.60 -12.42
CA LEU A 13 -27.72 17.47 -11.50
C LEU A 13 -27.28 16.15 -12.14
N ALA A 14 -27.60 15.92 -13.41
CA ALA A 14 -27.15 14.74 -14.14
C ALA A 14 -25.62 14.71 -14.30
N GLN A 15 -25.01 15.87 -14.59
CA GLN A 15 -23.57 16.00 -14.67
C GLN A 15 -22.91 15.74 -13.32
N LEU A 16 -23.41 16.36 -12.24
CA LEU A 16 -22.89 16.15 -10.89
C LEU A 16 -22.97 14.67 -10.46
N ARG A 17 -24.08 14.00 -10.77
CA ARG A 17 -24.25 12.57 -10.49
C ARG A 17 -23.22 11.71 -11.23
N THR A 18 -22.95 12.05 -12.48
CA THR A 18 -21.96 11.36 -13.32
C THR A 18 -20.55 11.56 -12.77
N GLU A 19 -20.19 12.80 -12.43
CA GLU A 19 -18.90 13.14 -11.86
C GLU A 19 -18.68 12.49 -10.48
N ALA A 20 -19.71 12.49 -9.62
CA ALA A 20 -19.67 11.84 -8.31
C ALA A 20 -19.47 10.33 -8.44
N THR A 21 -20.18 9.68 -9.37
CA THR A 21 -20.03 8.25 -9.64
C THR A 21 -18.61 7.93 -10.13
N ALA A 22 -18.09 8.72 -11.09
CA ALA A 22 -16.72 8.57 -11.58
C ALA A 22 -15.68 8.80 -10.48
N ALA A 23 -15.92 9.74 -9.55
CA ALA A 23 -15.04 9.97 -8.42
C ALA A 23 -15.00 8.80 -7.44
N ILE A 24 -16.16 8.17 -7.16
CA ILE A 24 -16.25 6.98 -6.31
C ILE A 24 -15.50 5.80 -6.94
N GLU A 25 -15.65 5.58 -8.26
CA GLU A 25 -14.93 4.51 -8.96
C GLU A 25 -13.42 4.73 -8.95
N ARG A 26 -12.95 5.98 -9.15
CA ARG A 26 -11.53 6.32 -8.99
C ARG A 26 -11.04 6.03 -7.57
N LEU A 27 -11.81 6.40 -6.55
CA LEU A 27 -11.45 6.16 -5.15
C LEU A 27 -11.32 4.67 -4.85
N ARG A 28 -12.27 3.84 -5.33
CA ARG A 28 -12.20 2.38 -5.21
C ARG A 28 -10.94 1.82 -5.85
N SER A 29 -10.67 2.22 -7.10
CA SER A 29 -9.45 1.78 -7.79
C SER A 29 -8.16 2.18 -7.08
N HIS A 30 -8.10 3.38 -6.50
CA HIS A 30 -6.95 3.80 -5.70
C HIS A 30 -6.80 2.99 -4.41
N HIS A 31 -7.91 2.70 -3.73
CA HIS A 31 -7.90 1.87 -2.55
C HIS A 31 -7.40 0.45 -2.84
N ASP A 32 -7.88 -0.16 -3.93
CA ASP A 32 -7.46 -1.51 -4.33
C ASP A 32 -5.98 -1.55 -4.68
N ARG A 33 -5.48 -0.58 -5.47
CA ARG A 33 -4.04 -0.47 -5.76
C ARG A 33 -3.20 -0.24 -4.50
N ALA A 34 -3.68 0.56 -3.55
CA ALA A 34 -2.99 0.75 -2.29
C ALA A 34 -2.90 -0.55 -1.48
N ALA A 35 -3.96 -1.36 -1.48
CA ALA A 35 -3.97 -2.69 -0.86
C ALA A 35 -2.99 -3.64 -1.55
N GLU A 36 -2.93 -3.65 -2.89
CA GLU A 36 -1.97 -4.43 -3.67
C GLU A 36 -0.52 -4.04 -3.35
N HIS A 37 -0.21 -2.74 -3.33
CA HIS A 37 1.12 -2.25 -2.97
C HIS A 37 1.50 -2.60 -1.53
N ALA A 38 0.56 -2.52 -0.59
CA ALA A 38 0.79 -2.94 0.79
C ALA A 38 1.09 -4.43 0.87
N ALA A 39 0.32 -5.27 0.18
CA ALA A 39 0.53 -6.72 0.13
C ALA A 39 1.88 -7.08 -0.50
N ALA A 40 2.28 -6.40 -1.57
CA ALA A 40 3.57 -6.58 -2.23
C ALA A 40 4.74 -6.21 -1.29
N ALA A 41 4.66 -5.06 -0.63
CA ALA A 41 5.69 -4.62 0.33
C ALA A 41 5.80 -5.59 1.53
N GLU A 42 4.69 -6.14 2.00
CA GLU A 42 4.69 -7.16 3.05
C GLU A 42 5.29 -8.49 2.58
N ALA A 43 5.04 -8.88 1.33
CA ALA A 43 5.66 -10.07 0.73
C ALA A 43 7.17 -9.91 0.59
N GLU A 44 7.65 -8.77 0.07
CA GLU A 44 9.08 -8.45 -0.01
C GLU A 44 9.75 -8.44 1.37
N THR A 45 9.10 -7.80 2.35
CA THR A 45 9.61 -7.77 3.74
C THR A 45 9.76 -9.19 4.31
N ARG A 46 8.78 -10.07 4.05
CA ARG A 46 8.84 -11.48 4.49
C ARG A 46 9.93 -12.26 3.78
N ALA A 47 10.09 -12.07 2.47
CA ALA A 47 11.14 -12.71 1.67
C ALA A 47 12.53 -12.28 2.16
N TYR A 48 12.74 -10.98 2.35
CA TYR A 48 13.97 -10.43 2.92
C TYR A 48 14.26 -11.03 4.30
N ALA A 49 13.26 -11.09 5.18
CA ALA A 49 13.44 -11.65 6.51
C ALA A 49 13.79 -13.14 6.49
N ALA A 50 13.23 -13.91 5.56
CA ALA A 50 13.58 -15.32 5.38
C ALA A 50 15.03 -15.47 4.90
N ALA A 51 15.44 -14.70 3.88
CA ALA A 51 16.81 -14.72 3.37
C ALA A 51 17.83 -14.31 4.45
N TYR A 52 17.54 -13.26 5.23
CA TYR A 52 18.39 -12.84 6.35
C TYR A 52 18.55 -13.96 7.39
N ARG A 53 17.47 -14.66 7.74
CA ARG A 53 17.53 -15.79 8.68
C ARG A 53 18.34 -16.96 8.13
N ASP A 54 18.21 -17.29 6.84
CA ASP A 54 18.98 -18.36 6.21
C ASP A 54 20.49 -18.05 6.24
N ILE A 55 20.88 -16.83 5.86
CA ILE A 55 22.27 -16.37 5.92
C ILE A 55 22.81 -16.43 7.36
N ARG A 56 22.00 -16.01 8.34
CA ARG A 56 22.37 -16.07 9.76
C ARG A 56 22.51 -17.51 10.26
N ALA A 57 21.68 -18.43 9.79
CA ALA A 57 21.74 -19.85 10.17
C ALA A 57 23.01 -20.54 9.65
N ARG A 58 23.51 -20.13 8.48
CA ARG A 58 24.78 -20.64 7.91
C ARG A 58 26.02 -20.19 8.68
N GLY A 59 25.92 -19.16 9.52
CA GLY A 59 27.00 -18.72 10.40
C GLY A 59 28.15 -17.98 9.72
N TRP A 60 28.09 -17.73 8.40
CA TRP A 60 29.16 -17.05 7.66
C TRP A 60 29.34 -15.58 8.05
N PHE A 61 28.28 -14.93 8.52
CA PHE A 61 28.30 -13.52 8.91
C PHE A 61 27.67 -13.29 10.28
N THR A 62 28.34 -12.48 11.08
CA THR A 62 27.76 -11.88 12.29
C THR A 62 26.69 -10.84 11.91
N ALA A 63 25.77 -10.56 12.83
CA ALA A 63 24.74 -9.53 12.60
C ALA A 63 25.35 -8.13 12.39
N ALA A 64 26.51 -7.87 12.99
CA ALA A 64 27.26 -6.63 12.79
C ALA A 64 27.84 -6.54 11.36
N GLN A 65 28.42 -7.63 10.86
CA GLN A 65 28.94 -7.70 9.48
C GLN A 65 27.83 -7.50 8.44
N LEU A 66 26.67 -8.15 8.60
CA LEU A 66 25.53 -7.94 7.69
C LEU A 66 25.06 -6.48 7.70
N ARG A 67 24.98 -5.85 8.88
CA ARG A 67 24.62 -4.43 8.98
C ARG A 67 25.64 -3.53 8.27
N ALA A 68 26.93 -3.81 8.41
CA ALA A 68 28.00 -3.06 7.72
C ALA A 68 27.93 -3.19 6.19
N LEU A 69 27.44 -4.33 5.69
CA LEU A 69 27.22 -4.61 4.27
C LEU A 69 25.88 -4.08 3.73
N GLY A 70 25.10 -3.34 4.54
CA GLY A 70 23.80 -2.81 4.12
C GLY A 70 22.63 -3.79 4.21
N PHE A 71 22.81 -4.93 4.88
CA PHE A 71 21.76 -5.91 5.19
C PHE A 71 21.34 -5.81 6.67
N PRO A 72 20.54 -4.79 7.06
CA PRO A 72 20.09 -4.65 8.44
C PRO A 72 19.09 -5.76 8.80
N ALA A 73 19.05 -6.15 10.08
CA ALA A 73 18.06 -7.10 10.54
C ALA A 73 16.63 -6.60 10.21
N PRO A 74 15.76 -7.46 9.64
CA PRO A 74 14.40 -7.10 9.29
C PRO A 74 13.67 -6.59 10.53
N ARG A 75 13.09 -5.39 10.44
CA ARG A 75 12.24 -4.85 11.50
C ARG A 75 10.93 -5.61 11.48
N THR A 76 10.81 -6.65 12.31
CA THR A 76 9.52 -7.30 12.52
C THR A 76 8.64 -6.35 13.30
N LYS A 77 7.53 -5.88 12.71
CA LYS A 77 6.48 -5.21 13.49
C LYS A 77 6.15 -6.13 14.68
N PRO A 78 6.10 -5.63 15.92
CA PRO A 78 5.71 -6.45 17.05
C PRO A 78 4.35 -7.05 16.73
N ARG A 79 4.24 -8.39 16.74
CA ARG A 79 2.96 -9.06 16.59
C ARG A 79 2.09 -8.55 17.74
N ARG A 80 0.99 -7.87 17.43
CA ARG A 80 -0.02 -7.55 18.43
C ARG A 80 -0.39 -8.88 19.10
N PRO A 81 -0.22 -9.02 20.43
CA PRO A 81 -0.61 -10.25 21.09
C PRO A 81 -2.10 -10.51 20.80
N LYS A 82 -2.42 -11.75 20.45
CA LYS A 82 -3.81 -12.19 20.29
C LYS A 82 -4.49 -11.94 21.65
N PRO A 83 -5.70 -11.34 21.70
CA PRO A 83 -6.46 -11.31 22.94
C PRO A 83 -6.56 -12.75 23.46
N GLY A 84 -6.22 -12.94 24.73
CA GLY A 84 -6.40 -14.23 25.39
C GLY A 84 -7.87 -14.66 25.38
N PRO A 85 -8.15 -15.95 25.63
CA PRO A 85 -9.51 -16.48 25.66
C PRO A 85 -10.41 -15.72 26.64
#